data_AF-A0A382JXH3-F1
#
_entry.id   AF-A0A382JXH3-F1
#
_cell.length_a   1.000
_cell.length_b   1.000
_cell.length_c   1.000
_cell.angle_alpha   90.00
_cell.angle_beta   90.00
_cell.angle_gamma   90.00
#
_symmetry.space_group_name_H-M   'P 1'
#
loop_
_entity.id
_entity.type
_entity.pdbx_description
1 polymer ?
#
loop_
_entity_poly.entity_id
_entity_poly.type
_entity_poly.pdbx_seq_one_letter_code
_entity_poly.pdbx_strand_id
1 'polypeptide(L)'
;MSMKLYFLLILAFGTFIFSACETPNTGSKRGTNGTPPTLNGKEYPTLGEVERLDPALNRLIAPGAKIEQLADGFDWAEGPVWVKYGQFVLFSDIPPNKIYKWSESRGLQEFLHPSGYT
;
A
#
# COMPACT_ATOMS: atom_id res chain seq x y z
N MET A 1 -24.28 -34.25 63.82
CA MET A 1 -23.98 -33.11 64.71
C MET A 1 -22.99 -32.21 63.99
N SER A 2 -23.26 -30.91 64.04
CA SER A 2 -22.68 -29.82 63.27
C SER A 2 -21.15 -29.71 63.36
N MET A 3 -20.48 -29.50 62.23
CA MET A 3 -19.13 -28.93 62.17
C MET A 3 -18.98 -28.07 60.90
N LYS A 4 -19.82 -27.04 60.78
CA LYS A 4 -19.38 -25.79 60.14
C LYS A 4 -18.60 -25.04 61.22
N LEU A 5 -17.47 -24.43 60.83
CA LEU A 5 -16.64 -23.51 61.61
C LEU A 5 -15.27 -24.07 62.06
N TYR A 6 -14.46 -24.47 61.09
CA TYR A 6 -13.02 -24.19 61.17
C TYR A 6 -12.61 -23.45 59.90
N PHE A 7 -12.31 -22.17 60.09
CA PHE A 7 -11.17 -21.50 59.45
C PHE A 7 -11.07 -21.69 57.92
N LEU A 8 -11.58 -20.84 57.03
CA LEU A 8 -11.43 -19.38 56.96
C LEU A 8 -10.06 -18.80 57.41
N LEU A 9 -9.01 -19.62 57.51
CA LEU A 9 -7.68 -19.15 57.95
C LEU A 9 -6.54 -20.06 57.47
N ILE A 10 -6.55 -20.44 56.19
CA ILE A 10 -5.30 -20.72 55.46
C ILE A 10 -5.37 -19.90 54.16
N LEU A 11 -5.47 -18.59 54.37
CA LEU A 11 -4.94 -17.61 53.44
C LEU A 11 -3.46 -17.50 53.80
N ALA A 12 -2.60 -17.59 52.78
CA ALA A 12 -1.14 -17.62 52.86
C ALA A 12 -0.54 -19.00 53.15
N PHE A 13 -0.17 -19.70 52.08
CA PHE A 13 1.22 -20.07 51.75
C PHE A 13 1.21 -21.31 50.85
N GLY A 14 1.68 -21.16 49.62
CA GLY A 14 2.17 -22.29 48.85
C GLY A 14 1.57 -22.42 47.45
N THR A 15 2.29 -21.86 46.48
CA THR A 15 2.35 -22.31 45.08
C THR A 15 1.06 -22.17 44.27
N PHE A 16 0.95 -21.22 43.36
CA PHE A 16 1.60 -21.34 42.06
C PHE A 16 2.07 -19.97 41.56
N ILE A 17 3.39 -19.84 41.42
CA ILE A 17 4.06 -18.72 40.77
C ILE A 17 3.78 -18.83 39.27
N PHE A 18 2.89 -17.99 38.74
CA PHE A 18 2.97 -17.61 37.33
C PHE A 18 3.74 -16.31 37.25
N SER A 19 5.02 -16.45 36.90
CA SER A 19 5.92 -15.36 36.57
C SER A 19 5.38 -14.61 35.35
N ALA A 20 4.83 -13.42 35.58
CA ALA A 20 4.55 -12.46 34.52
C ALA A 20 5.70 -11.47 34.48
N CYS A 21 6.63 -11.68 33.55
CA CYS A 21 7.48 -10.63 33.04
C CYS A 21 7.89 -11.00 31.62
N GLU A 22 7.16 -10.49 30.64
CA GLU A 22 7.73 -10.07 29.38
C GLU A 22 7.04 -8.78 28.95
N THR A 23 7.88 -7.85 28.55
CA THR A 23 7.59 -6.45 28.23
C THR A 23 6.58 -6.31 27.07
N PRO A 24 5.87 -5.17 26.98
CA PRO A 24 4.93 -4.92 25.90
C PRO A 24 5.71 -4.68 24.61
N ASN A 25 5.92 -5.73 23.81
CA ASN A 25 6.30 -5.52 22.42
C ASN A 25 5.04 -5.11 21.66
N THR A 26 5.03 -3.86 21.23
CA THR A 26 4.00 -3.28 20.37
C THR A 26 4.08 -3.97 19.01
N GLY A 27 3.45 -5.12 18.90
CA GLY A 27 3.23 -5.86 17.65
C GLY A 27 1.75 -5.84 17.35
N SER A 28 1.24 -4.69 16.91
CA SER A 28 -0.09 -4.60 16.31
C SER A 28 -0.17 -5.59 15.16
N LYS A 29 -0.85 -6.72 15.38
CA LYS A 29 -1.36 -7.55 14.30
C LYS A 29 -2.52 -6.79 13.65
N ARG A 30 -2.19 -5.75 12.88
CA ARG A 30 -3.08 -5.21 11.87
C ARG A 30 -3.21 -6.30 10.81
N GLY A 31 -4.40 -6.89 10.70
CA GLY A 31 -4.72 -7.82 9.62
C GLY A 31 -4.42 -7.14 8.28
N THR A 32 -3.39 -7.60 7.57
CA THR A 32 -3.15 -7.28 6.17
C THR A 32 -3.97 -8.23 5.33
N ASN A 33 -5.23 -7.89 5.07
CA ASN A 33 -6.00 -8.58 4.05
C ASN A 33 -5.60 -8.06 2.66
N GLY A 34 -5.03 -8.95 1.85
CA GLY A 34 -5.01 -8.88 0.38
C GLY A 34 -3.67 -8.45 -0.23
N THR A 35 -3.03 -9.37 -0.96
CA THR A 35 -1.81 -9.15 -1.76
C THR A 35 -2.07 -8.16 -2.91
N PRO A 36 -1.26 -7.10 -3.10
CA PRO A 36 -1.26 -6.36 -4.36
C PRO A 36 0.18 -6.07 -4.82
N PRO A 37 0.76 -6.90 -5.71
CA PRO A 37 1.58 -6.27 -6.75
C PRO A 37 1.61 -7.08 -8.06
N THR A 38 1.75 -6.40 -9.19
CA THR A 38 3.02 -6.08 -9.84
C THR A 38 2.76 -5.22 -11.10
N LEU A 39 3.81 -4.72 -11.78
CA LEU A 39 3.75 -3.98 -13.06
C LEU A 39 4.26 -4.77 -14.29
N ASN A 40 3.45 -4.87 -15.36
CA ASN A 40 3.62 -5.61 -16.65
C ASN A 40 3.02 -7.04 -16.72
N GLY A 41 1.70 -7.13 -16.55
CA GLY A 41 0.89 -8.35 -16.68
C GLY A 41 0.03 -8.67 -15.44
N LYS A 42 -0.29 -7.64 -14.66
CA LYS A 42 -0.06 -7.70 -13.21
C LYS A 42 -0.97 -6.70 -12.46
N GLU A 43 -1.44 -7.09 -11.26
CA GLU A 43 -2.25 -6.25 -10.37
C GLU A 43 -1.46 -5.05 -9.86
N TYR A 44 -1.80 -3.83 -10.23
CA TYR A 44 -1.00 -2.69 -9.81
C TYR A 44 -1.06 -2.45 -8.29
N PRO A 45 0.10 -2.18 -7.64
CA PRO A 45 0.11 -1.69 -6.27
C PRO A 45 -0.76 -0.43 -6.19
N THR A 46 -1.60 -0.36 -5.17
CA THR A 46 -2.45 0.79 -4.94
C THR A 46 -1.83 1.71 -3.90
N LEU A 47 -1.85 3.01 -4.15
CA LEU A 47 -1.22 4.00 -3.28
C LEU A 47 -2.24 5.00 -2.74
N GLY A 48 -2.24 5.21 -1.42
CA GLY A 48 -3.09 6.23 -0.79
C GLY A 48 -4.59 5.98 -0.96
N GLU A 49 -5.36 7.05 -0.84
CA GLU A 49 -6.82 7.04 -0.93
C GLU A 49 -7.35 8.34 -1.53
N VAL A 50 -8.60 8.31 -2.00
CA VAL A 50 -9.30 9.52 -2.47
C VAL A 50 -10.10 10.10 -1.31
N GLU A 51 -9.57 11.15 -0.69
CA GLU A 51 -10.31 11.97 0.27
C GLU A 51 -11.37 12.80 -0.48
N ARG A 52 -12.63 12.74 -0.01
CA ARG A 52 -13.77 13.36 -0.69
C ARG A 52 -14.34 14.50 0.14
N LEU A 53 -13.83 15.71 -0.11
CA LEU A 53 -14.23 16.92 0.62
C LEU A 53 -15.55 17.54 0.12
N ASP A 54 -15.90 17.32 -1.16
CA ASP A 54 -17.12 17.84 -1.78
C ASP A 54 -17.92 16.68 -2.45
N PRO A 55 -19.22 16.52 -2.17
CA PRO A 55 -20.07 15.52 -2.82
C PRO A 55 -20.10 15.58 -4.35
N ALA A 56 -19.82 16.73 -4.97
CA ALA A 56 -19.75 16.90 -6.41
C ALA A 56 -18.69 16.00 -7.06
N LEU A 57 -17.63 15.62 -6.34
CA LEU A 57 -16.58 14.72 -6.82
C LEU A 57 -17.11 13.33 -7.18
N ASN A 58 -18.21 12.88 -6.57
CA ASN A 58 -18.82 11.58 -6.84
C ASN A 58 -19.33 11.43 -8.28
N ARG A 59 -19.51 12.55 -8.99
CA ARG A 59 -19.85 12.55 -10.41
C ARG A 59 -18.64 12.33 -11.33
N LEU A 60 -17.42 12.54 -10.84
CA LEU A 60 -16.19 12.47 -11.63
C LEU A 60 -15.38 11.20 -11.30
N ILE A 61 -15.37 10.79 -10.04
CA ILE A 61 -14.60 9.64 -9.58
C ILE A 61 -15.55 8.63 -8.94
N ALA A 62 -15.62 7.43 -9.53
CA ALA A 62 -16.45 6.34 -9.04
C ALA A 62 -16.17 6.01 -7.56
N PRO A 63 -17.18 5.61 -6.78
CA PRO A 63 -16.95 5.06 -5.44
C PRO A 63 -15.99 3.88 -5.50
N GLY A 64 -15.01 3.83 -4.59
CA GLY A 64 -14.02 2.75 -4.54
C GLY A 64 -12.94 2.78 -5.62
N ALA A 65 -12.86 3.84 -6.44
CA ALA A 65 -11.73 4.04 -7.35
C ALA A 65 -10.40 4.01 -6.58
N LYS A 66 -9.42 3.27 -7.11
CA LYS A 66 -8.10 3.11 -6.53
C LYS A 66 -7.07 3.88 -7.34
N ILE A 67 -6.06 4.42 -6.66
CA ILE A 67 -4.90 5.03 -7.32
C ILE A 67 -3.90 3.90 -7.56
N GLU A 68 -3.63 3.60 -8.82
CA GLU A 68 -2.75 2.52 -9.25
C GLU A 68 -1.39 3.09 -9.66
N GLN A 69 -0.32 2.52 -9.12
CA GLN A 69 1.04 2.82 -9.58
C GLN A 69 1.31 2.01 -10.84
N LEU A 70 1.50 2.65 -11.99
CA LEU A 70 1.63 2.00 -13.32
C LEU A 70 3.07 1.73 -13.78
N ALA A 71 4.04 2.43 -13.17
CA ALA A 71 5.47 2.28 -13.38
C ALA A 71 6.25 2.91 -12.21
N ASP A 72 7.51 2.54 -12.05
CA ASP A 72 8.45 3.11 -11.08
C ASP A 72 9.89 3.16 -11.62
N GLY A 73 10.83 3.66 -10.80
CA GLY A 73 12.25 3.69 -11.15
C GLY A 73 12.70 4.88 -12.01
N PHE A 74 11.97 6.00 -11.95
CA PHE A 74 12.31 7.24 -12.66
C PHE A 74 12.97 8.24 -11.71
N ASP A 75 13.88 9.05 -12.23
CA ASP A 75 14.47 10.16 -11.46
C ASP A 75 13.49 11.32 -11.37
N TRP A 76 12.89 11.70 -12.51
CA TRP A 76 11.87 12.75 -12.58
C TRP A 76 10.92 12.53 -13.75
N ALA A 77 9.81 11.83 -13.47
CA ALA A 77 8.74 11.62 -14.43
C ALA A 77 7.90 12.90 -14.63
N GLU A 78 7.80 13.39 -15.87
CA GLU A 78 7.17 14.67 -16.22
C GLU A 78 6.48 14.63 -17.60
N GLY A 79 5.66 15.66 -17.85
CA GLY A 79 5.07 15.92 -19.16
C GLY A 79 4.27 14.76 -19.78
N PRO A 80 3.30 14.15 -19.06
CA PRO A 80 2.51 13.06 -19.62
C PRO A 80 1.64 13.54 -20.79
N VAL A 81 1.66 12.80 -21.91
CA VAL A 81 0.83 13.06 -23.10
C VAL A 81 0.12 11.77 -23.53
N TRP A 82 -1.20 11.84 -23.63
CA TRP A 82 -2.00 10.74 -24.18
C TRP A 82 -2.01 10.74 -25.71
N VAL A 83 -1.56 9.64 -26.31
CA VAL A 83 -1.56 9.43 -27.76
C VAL A 83 -2.74 8.52 -28.15
N LYS A 84 -3.87 9.15 -28.48
CA LYS A 84 -5.15 8.46 -28.71
C LYS A 84 -5.08 7.34 -29.76
N TYR A 85 -4.44 7.58 -30.90
CA TYR A 85 -4.37 6.60 -32.00
C TYR A 85 -3.59 5.33 -31.61
N GLY A 86 -2.58 5.47 -30.75
CA GLY A 86 -1.75 4.36 -30.30
C GLY A 86 -2.18 3.75 -28.96
N GLN A 87 -3.10 4.40 -28.25
CA GLN A 87 -3.55 4.02 -26.91
C GLN A 87 -2.40 3.86 -25.90
N PHE A 88 -1.56 4.89 -25.80
CA PHE A 88 -0.46 4.93 -24.85
C PHE A 88 -0.20 6.34 -24.32
N VAL A 89 0.45 6.40 -23.16
CA VAL A 89 0.98 7.63 -22.56
C VAL A 89 2.47 7.71 -22.88
N LEU A 90 2.92 8.88 -23.33
CA LEU A 90 4.34 9.25 -23.32
C LEU A 90 4.62 10.14 -22.12
N PHE A 91 5.79 10.02 -21.54
CA PHE A 91 6.29 10.93 -20.51
C PHE A 91 7.83 10.92 -20.52
N SER A 92 8.43 11.98 -20.01
CA SER A 92 9.88 12.12 -19.94
C SER A 92 10.41 11.72 -18.57
N ASP A 93 11.62 11.17 -18.55
CA ASP A 93 12.47 11.09 -17.36
C ASP A 93 13.67 12.02 -17.59
N ILE A 94 13.66 13.16 -16.91
CA ILE A 94 14.46 14.34 -17.32
C ILE A 94 15.97 14.10 -17.14
N PRO A 95 16.50 13.78 -15.95
CA PRO A 95 17.94 13.60 -15.76
C PRO A 95 18.58 12.52 -16.66
N PRO A 96 17.98 11.34 -16.89
CA PRO A 96 18.56 10.32 -17.76
C PRO A 96 18.33 10.56 -19.25
N ASN A 97 17.65 11.65 -19.65
CA ASN A 97 17.41 12.02 -21.05
C ASN A 97 16.63 10.94 -21.84
N LYS A 98 15.54 10.44 -21.25
CA LYS A 98 14.71 9.39 -21.83
C LYS A 98 13.26 9.83 -21.96
N ILE A 99 12.59 9.35 -23.01
CA ILE A 99 11.13 9.32 -23.08
C ILE A 99 10.68 7.86 -22.94
N TYR A 100 9.70 7.64 -22.09
CA TYR A 100 9.04 6.36 -21.91
C TYR A 100 7.66 6.35 -22.56
N LYS A 101 7.22 5.15 -22.93
CA LYS A 101 5.88 4.85 -23.39
C LYS A 101 5.25 3.80 -22.48
N TRP A 102 4.10 4.10 -21.91
CA TRP A 102 3.28 3.14 -21.18
C TRP A 102 1.99 2.85 -21.93
N SER A 103 1.66 1.57 -22.10
CA SER A 103 0.41 1.12 -22.71
C SER A 103 -0.14 -0.09 -21.96
N GLU A 104 -1.44 -0.19 -21.78
CA GLU A 104 -2.10 -1.31 -21.09
C GLU A 104 -1.60 -2.69 -21.59
N SER A 105 -1.50 -2.85 -22.91
CA SER A 105 -1.16 -4.13 -23.54
C SER A 105 0.30 -4.58 -23.37
N ARG A 106 1.23 -3.65 -23.13
CA ARG A 106 2.68 -3.93 -23.11
C ARG A 106 3.41 -3.37 -21.91
N GLY A 107 2.72 -2.65 -21.04
CA GLY A 107 3.30 -1.91 -19.95
C GLY A 107 4.31 -0.85 -20.39
N LEU A 108 5.23 -0.54 -19.49
CA LEU A 108 6.30 0.44 -19.67
C LEU A 108 7.37 -0.04 -20.65
N GLN A 109 7.73 0.80 -21.62
CA GLN A 109 8.83 0.60 -22.56
C GLN A 109 9.59 1.93 -22.75
N GLU A 110 10.89 1.85 -22.97
CA GLU A 110 11.65 3.00 -23.49
C GLU A 110 11.15 3.35 -24.89
N PHE A 111 10.94 4.63 -25.16
CA PHE A 111 10.47 5.15 -26.45
C PHE A 111 11.57 5.89 -27.21
N LEU A 112 12.36 6.69 -26.51
CA LEU A 112 13.46 7.47 -27.10
C LEU A 112 14.58 7.73 -26.08
N HIS A 113 15.83 7.57 -26.51
CA HIS A 113 17.04 7.84 -25.74
C HIS A 113 18.24 8.01 -26.70
N PRO A 114 19.00 9.13 -26.67
CA PRO A 114 18.68 10.38 -25.97
C PRO A 114 17.42 11.04 -26.53
N SER A 115 16.68 11.70 -25.65
CA SER A 115 15.47 12.44 -26.00
C SER A 115 15.74 13.86 -26.55
N GLY A 116 16.98 14.35 -26.45
CA GLY A 116 17.42 15.64 -26.99
C GLY A 116 18.86 15.99 -26.62
N TYR A 117 19.32 17.20 -27.03
CA TYR A 117 20.64 17.81 -26.81
C TYR A 117 21.85 16.88 -27.02
N THR A 118 22.55 17.06 -28.16
CA THR A 118 23.88 16.48 -28.45
C THR A 118 24.99 17.46 -28.16
#